data_AF-A0A453LNK7-F1
#
_entry.id   AF-A0A453LNK7-F1
#
_cell.length_a   1.000
_cell.length_b   1.000
_cell.length_c   1.000
_cell.angle_alpha   90.00
_cell.angle_beta   90.00
_cell.angle_gamma   90.00
#
_symmetry.space_group_name_H-M   'P 1'
#
loop_
_entity.id
_entity.type
_entity.pdbx_description
1 polymer ?
#
loop_
_entity_poly.entity_id
_entity_poly.type
_entity_poly.pdbx_seq_one_letter_code
_entity_poly.pdbx_strand_id
1 'polypeptide(L)'
;MAGSNRSASLKDTQRSIPIGTLSATLTTTAMYLLSVLLFGALSTREELLTDRLLTATVAWPTPVVIYIGIILSTLGAALQCLTGAPRLLAAIANDDILPVLNYFKVSEGVEPHAATLFTALICIGCVIIGNLDLITPTITMFFLLCYAGVNLSCFLLDLLDAPSWRPRWKYHHWSLSLVGALLCVGTPFDSYHFICHP
;
A
#
# COMPACT_ATOMS: atom_id res chain seq x y z
N MET A 1 3.31 2.38 4.38
CA MET A 1 4.23 1.51 5.15
C MET A 1 5.66 1.45 4.59
N ALA A 2 5.94 1.86 3.34
CA ALA A 2 7.30 1.79 2.79
C ALA A 2 8.37 2.58 3.59
N GLY A 3 7.99 3.71 4.22
CA GLY A 3 8.91 4.56 4.99
C GLY A 3 9.55 3.88 6.21
N SER A 4 8.87 2.90 6.83
CA SER A 4 9.41 2.18 7.99
C SER A 4 10.28 0.97 7.61
N ASN A 5 10.26 0.55 6.34
CA ASN A 5 11.01 -0.62 5.85
C ASN A 5 12.54 -0.42 5.87
N ARG A 6 13.01 0.83 6.06
CA ARG A 6 14.44 1.18 6.21
C ARG A 6 14.76 1.77 7.59
N SER A 7 13.91 1.49 8.58
CA SER A 7 14.02 2.04 9.94
C SER A 7 15.37 1.77 10.62
N ALA A 8 16.02 0.62 10.33
CA ALA A 8 17.32 0.25 10.86
C ALA A 8 18.50 1.09 10.32
N SER A 9 18.31 1.79 9.19
CA SER A 9 19.36 2.61 8.56
C SER A 9 19.20 4.11 8.81
N LEU A 10 18.17 4.53 9.55
CA LEU A 10 17.90 5.93 9.82
C LEU A 10 18.71 6.42 11.02
N LYS A 11 19.28 7.62 10.91
CA LYS A 11 19.98 8.29 12.02
C LYS A 11 19.06 8.57 13.22
N ASP A 12 17.82 8.99 12.93
CA ASP A 12 16.77 9.20 13.93
C ASP A 12 15.43 8.67 13.40
N THR A 13 15.12 7.45 13.79
CA THR A 13 13.92 6.72 13.38
C THR A 13 12.64 7.34 13.95
N GLN A 14 12.69 7.86 15.18
CA GLN A 14 11.50 8.39 15.88
C GLN A 14 11.00 9.68 15.23
N ARG A 15 11.90 10.52 14.71
CA ARG A 15 11.53 11.75 14.02
C ARG A 15 11.31 11.56 12.52
N SER A 16 12.15 10.78 11.86
CA SER A 16 12.18 10.72 10.39
C SER A 16 11.00 9.96 9.80
N ILE A 17 10.57 8.86 10.42
CA ILE A 17 9.43 8.07 9.94
C ILE A 17 8.13 8.89 9.89
N PRO A 18 7.67 9.51 11.00
CA PRO A 18 6.39 10.21 10.97
C PRO A 18 6.41 11.44 10.07
N ILE A 19 7.48 12.24 10.09
CA ILE A 19 7.59 13.42 9.23
C ILE A 19 7.63 13.02 7.75
N GLY A 20 8.47 12.04 7.40
CA GLY A 20 8.61 11.57 6.02
C GLY A 20 7.35 10.90 5.48
N THR A 21 6.64 10.14 6.31
CA THR A 21 5.39 9.48 5.90
C THR A 21 4.28 10.51 5.67
N LEU A 22 4.10 11.46 6.61
CA LEU A 22 3.07 12.49 6.48
C LEU A 22 3.34 13.45 5.32
N SER A 23 4.58 13.89 5.13
CA SER A 23 4.93 14.77 4.01
C SER A 23 4.74 14.07 2.66
N ALA A 24 5.13 12.79 2.56
CA ALA A 24 4.90 12.00 1.35
C ALA A 24 3.40 11.85 1.05
N THR A 25 2.57 11.51 2.04
CA THR A 25 1.12 11.39 1.87
C THR A 25 0.50 12.72 1.45
N LEU A 26 0.86 13.84 2.08
CA LEU A 26 0.34 15.16 1.69
C LEU A 26 0.74 15.53 0.27
N THR A 27 1.98 15.23 -0.13
CA THR A 27 2.48 15.53 -1.47
C THR A 27 1.73 14.72 -2.52
N THR A 28 1.55 13.41 -2.32
CA THR A 28 0.84 12.56 -3.29
C THR A 28 -0.64 12.91 -3.35
N THR A 29 -1.30 13.20 -2.23
CA THR A 29 -2.69 13.68 -2.21
C THR A 29 -2.83 14.99 -2.98
N ALA A 30 -1.94 15.96 -2.77
CA ALA A 30 -1.95 17.21 -3.51
C ALA A 30 -1.77 17.00 -5.02
N MET A 31 -0.85 16.10 -5.41
CA MET A 31 -0.66 15.74 -6.82
C MET A 31 -1.90 15.11 -7.43
N TYR A 32 -2.55 14.15 -6.74
CA TYR A 32 -3.78 13.54 -7.23
C TYR A 32 -4.92 14.56 -7.40
N LEU A 33 -5.13 15.43 -6.41
CA LEU A 33 -6.15 16.48 -6.49
C LEU A 33 -5.88 17.46 -7.64
N LEU A 34 -4.62 17.88 -7.80
CA LEU A 34 -4.22 18.74 -8.91
C LEU A 34 -4.46 18.06 -10.27
N SER A 35 -4.11 16.78 -10.40
CA SER A 35 -4.37 16.02 -11.64
C SER A 35 -5.87 15.93 -11.95
N VAL A 36 -6.72 15.66 -10.96
CA VAL A 36 -8.18 15.62 -11.14
C VAL A 36 -8.71 16.98 -11.62
N LEU A 37 -8.27 18.08 -11.00
CA LEU A 37 -8.68 19.43 -11.39
C LEU A 37 -8.21 19.80 -12.80
N LEU A 38 -6.97 19.47 -13.16
CA LEU A 38 -6.42 19.75 -14.49
C LEU A 38 -7.11 18.93 -15.58
N PHE A 39 -7.30 17.63 -15.39
CA PHE A 39 -8.02 16.80 -16.37
C PHE A 39 -9.48 17.21 -16.50
N GLY A 40 -10.14 17.59 -15.40
CA GLY A 40 -11.50 18.12 -15.45
C GLY A 40 -11.61 19.47 -16.15
N ALA A 41 -10.56 20.29 -16.13
CA ALA A 41 -10.53 21.58 -16.83
C ALA A 41 -10.14 21.46 -18.32
N LEU A 42 -9.35 20.43 -18.68
CA LEU A 42 -8.79 20.26 -20.01
C LEU A 42 -9.63 19.36 -20.93
N SER A 43 -10.28 18.33 -20.38
CA SER A 43 -10.87 17.24 -21.17
C SER A 43 -12.39 17.18 -21.05
N THR A 44 -13.03 16.74 -22.13
CA THR A 44 -14.48 16.54 -22.15
C THR A 44 -14.88 15.24 -21.44
N ARG A 45 -16.14 15.12 -21.03
CA ARG A 45 -16.65 13.92 -20.34
C ARG A 45 -16.45 12.64 -21.16
N GLU A 46 -16.61 12.70 -22.48
CA GLU A 46 -16.48 11.53 -23.35
C GLU A 46 -15.03 11.04 -23.44
N GLU A 47 -14.07 11.97 -23.53
CA GLU A 47 -12.63 11.64 -23.53
C GLU A 47 -12.21 10.98 -22.21
N LEU A 48 -12.68 11.50 -21.07
CA LEU A 48 -12.39 10.94 -19.74
C LEU A 48 -12.93 9.52 -19.54
N LEU A 49 -14.02 9.15 -20.23
CA LEU A 49 -14.62 7.81 -20.13
C LEU A 49 -13.99 6.80 -21.11
N THR A 50 -13.53 7.28 -22.25
CA THR A 50 -13.11 6.41 -23.36
C THR A 50 -11.59 6.23 -23.41
N ASP A 51 -10.83 7.28 -23.10
CA ASP A 51 -9.37 7.28 -23.22
C ASP A 51 -8.69 6.93 -21.89
N ARG A 52 -8.26 5.67 -21.77
CA ARG A 52 -7.49 5.18 -20.61
C ARG A 52 -6.09 5.78 -20.52
N LEU A 53 -5.56 6.35 -21.61
CA LEU A 53 -4.20 6.92 -21.69
C LEU A 53 -4.24 8.41 -22.01
N LEU A 54 -5.30 9.11 -21.60
CA LEU A 54 -5.47 10.56 -21.77
C LEU A 54 -4.27 11.38 -21.27
N THR A 55 -3.59 10.93 -20.22
CA THR A 55 -2.37 11.61 -19.74
C THR A 55 -1.25 11.62 -20.79
N ALA A 56 -1.16 10.61 -21.64
CA ALA A 56 -0.17 10.54 -22.71
C ALA A 56 -0.53 11.45 -23.89
N THR A 57 -1.83 11.62 -24.20
CA THR A 57 -2.27 12.46 -25.32
C THR A 57 -2.08 13.95 -25.04
N VAL A 58 -2.23 14.36 -23.77
CA VAL A 58 -2.06 15.75 -23.32
C VAL A 58 -0.59 16.11 -23.02
N ALA A 59 0.31 15.12 -22.95
CA ALA A 59 1.68 15.35 -22.51
C ALA A 59 2.56 16.11 -23.52
N TRP A 60 3.25 17.13 -23.03
CA TRP A 60 4.31 17.87 -23.73
C TRP A 60 5.69 17.41 -23.23
N PRO A 61 6.73 17.20 -24.06
CA PRO A 61 6.82 17.48 -25.51
C PRO A 61 6.38 16.32 -26.42
N THR A 62 6.40 15.07 -25.95
CA THR A 62 5.94 13.91 -26.72
C THR A 62 5.23 12.88 -25.84
N PRO A 63 4.18 12.19 -26.34
CA PRO A 63 3.47 11.13 -25.61
C PRO A 63 4.35 9.96 -25.16
N VAL A 64 5.44 9.70 -25.89
CA VAL A 64 6.39 8.60 -25.64
C VAL A 64 7.02 8.69 -24.25
N VAL A 65 7.23 9.92 -23.75
CA VAL A 65 7.79 10.15 -22.40
C VAL A 65 6.88 9.52 -21.33
N ILE A 66 5.57 9.66 -21.49
CA ILE A 66 4.59 9.10 -20.55
C ILE A 66 4.58 7.57 -20.63
N TYR A 67 4.61 6.98 -21.82
CA TYR A 67 4.65 5.52 -21.97
C TYR A 67 5.88 4.90 -21.30
N ILE A 68 7.06 5.48 -21.54
CA ILE A 68 8.30 5.02 -20.89
C ILE A 68 8.22 5.21 -19.37
N GLY A 69 7.70 6.36 -18.92
CA GLY A 69 7.51 6.65 -17.49
C GLY A 69 6.61 5.64 -16.79
N ILE A 70 5.46 5.31 -17.39
CA ILE A 70 4.53 4.31 -16.86
C ILE A 70 5.20 2.94 -16.76
N ILE A 71 5.90 2.50 -17.81
CA ILE A 71 6.58 1.19 -17.82
C ILE A 71 7.65 1.14 -16.74
N LEU A 72 8.55 2.13 -16.68
CA LEU A 72 9.63 2.16 -15.69
C LEU A 72 9.12 2.26 -14.26
N SER A 73 8.11 3.11 -14.01
CA SER A 73 7.50 3.27 -12.69
C SER A 73 6.82 1.99 -12.24
N THR A 74 6.06 1.34 -13.12
CA THR A 74 5.32 0.11 -12.80
C THR A 74 6.29 -1.05 -12.55
N LEU A 75 7.34 -1.20 -13.37
CA LEU A 75 8.39 -2.19 -13.17
C LEU A 75 9.13 -1.96 -11.85
N GLY A 76 9.48 -0.71 -11.53
CA GLY A 76 10.14 -0.37 -10.27
C GLY A 76 9.29 -0.73 -9.05
N ALA A 77 8.00 -0.39 -9.08
CA ALA A 77 7.06 -0.76 -8.02
C ALA A 77 6.89 -2.29 -7.90
N ALA A 78 6.78 -3.00 -9.03
CA ALA A 78 6.67 -4.46 -9.06
C ALA A 78 7.90 -5.14 -8.45
N LEU A 79 9.11 -4.68 -8.80
CA LEU A 79 10.37 -5.21 -8.25
C LEU A 79 10.49 -4.94 -6.73
N GLN A 80 10.05 -3.77 -6.28
CA GLN A 80 10.00 -3.47 -4.85
C GLN A 80 9.05 -4.41 -4.10
N CYS A 81 7.87 -4.69 -4.64
CA CYS A 81 6.91 -5.62 -4.03
C CYS A 81 7.42 -7.08 -4.06
N LEU A 82 8.02 -7.50 -5.18
CA LEU A 82 8.55 -8.86 -5.36
C LEU A 82 9.70 -9.17 -4.40
N THR A 83 10.49 -8.17 -4.02
CA THR A 83 11.58 -8.33 -3.04
C THR A 83 11.13 -8.08 -1.61
N GLY A 84 10.13 -7.22 -1.39
CA GLY A 84 9.62 -6.87 -0.07
C GLY A 84 8.72 -7.95 0.55
N ALA A 85 7.78 -8.52 -0.21
CA ALA A 85 6.82 -9.48 0.31
C ALA A 85 7.45 -10.78 0.84
N PRO A 86 8.42 -11.42 0.16
CA PRO A 86 9.10 -12.62 0.68
C PRO A 86 9.84 -12.38 1.98
N ARG A 87 10.48 -11.19 2.11
CA ARG A 87 11.23 -10.82 3.31
C ARG A 87 10.30 -10.60 4.50
N LEU A 88 9.12 -10.00 4.28
CA LEU A 88 8.09 -9.91 5.29
C LEU A 88 7.58 -11.29 5.72
N LEU A 89 7.32 -12.19 4.76
CA LEU A 89 6.86 -13.54 5.06
C LEU A 89 7.91 -14.34 5.85
N ALA A 90 9.18 -14.24 5.47
CA ALA A 90 10.29 -14.88 6.17
C ALA A 90 10.49 -14.31 7.58
N ALA A 91 10.32 -12.99 7.78
CA ALA A 91 10.37 -12.38 9.10
C ALA A 91 9.28 -12.95 10.03
N ILE A 92 8.03 -13.03 9.54
CA ILE A 92 6.91 -13.62 10.30
C ILE A 92 7.18 -15.10 10.62
N ALA A 93 7.75 -15.85 9.68
CA ALA A 93 8.11 -17.25 9.90
C ALA A 93 9.21 -17.41 10.96
N ASN A 94 10.17 -16.49 11.00
CA ASN A 94 11.25 -16.47 11.99
C ASN A 94 10.78 -16.10 13.40
N ASP A 95 9.64 -15.40 13.54
CA ASP A 95 9.04 -15.08 14.84
C ASP A 95 8.38 -16.29 15.54
N ASP A 96 8.32 -17.48 14.90
CA ASP A 96 7.78 -18.73 15.48
C ASP A 96 6.31 -18.67 15.95
N ILE A 97 5.56 -17.64 15.52
CA ILE A 97 4.17 -17.41 15.95
C ILE A 97 3.21 -18.44 15.32
N LEU A 98 3.46 -18.82 14.06
CA LEU A 98 2.58 -19.71 13.29
C LEU A 98 3.36 -20.95 12.83
N PRO A 99 3.09 -22.15 13.39
CA PRO A 99 3.87 -23.35 13.08
C PRO A 99 3.77 -23.80 11.61
N VAL A 100 2.67 -23.43 10.92
CA VAL A 100 2.49 -23.69 9.48
C VAL A 100 3.46 -22.90 8.59
N LEU A 101 3.98 -21.76 9.08
CA LEU A 101 4.91 -20.90 8.33
C LEU A 101 6.37 -21.31 8.51
N ASN A 102 6.68 -22.31 9.35
CA ASN A 102 8.06 -22.73 9.64
C ASN A 102 8.84 -23.18 8.39
N TYR A 103 8.15 -23.58 7.32
CA TYR A 103 8.77 -23.91 6.03
C TYR A 103 9.48 -22.71 5.37
N PHE A 104 9.03 -21.48 5.65
CA PHE A 104 9.57 -20.25 5.05
C PHE A 104 10.66 -19.58 5.89
N LYS A 105 11.10 -20.21 6.98
CA LYS A 105 12.19 -19.69 7.81
C LYS A 105 13.50 -19.59 7.04
N VAL A 106 14.24 -18.52 7.30
CA VAL A 106 15.55 -18.30 6.68
C VAL A 106 16.50 -17.64 7.68
N SER A 107 17.77 -18.02 7.64
CA SER A 107 18.80 -17.41 8.47
C SER A 107 19.00 -15.93 8.13
N GLU A 108 19.36 -15.11 9.12
CA GLU A 108 19.68 -13.70 8.91
C GLU A 108 20.72 -13.52 7.80
N GLY A 109 20.45 -12.63 6.85
CA GLY A 109 21.32 -12.32 5.72
C GLY A 109 21.17 -13.22 4.49
N VAL A 110 20.41 -14.32 4.58
CA VAL A 110 20.14 -15.21 3.44
C VAL A 110 18.85 -14.78 2.72
N GLU A 111 18.84 -14.89 1.39
CA GLU A 111 17.63 -14.59 0.61
C GLU A 111 16.57 -15.70 0.76
N PRO A 112 15.30 -15.35 1.03
CA PRO A 112 14.25 -16.32 1.31
C PRO A 112 13.70 -16.93 0.01
N HIS A 113 14.45 -17.82 -0.64
CA HIS A 113 14.10 -18.42 -1.93
C HIS A 113 12.72 -19.11 -1.94
N ALA A 114 12.37 -19.85 -0.88
CA ALA A 114 11.08 -20.52 -0.77
C ALA A 114 9.91 -19.53 -0.70
N ALA A 115 10.04 -18.46 0.10
CA ALA A 115 9.03 -17.40 0.19
C ALA A 115 8.93 -16.62 -1.14
N THR A 116 10.06 -16.38 -1.81
CA THR A 116 10.10 -15.73 -3.12
C THR A 116 9.35 -16.56 -4.16
N LEU A 117 9.60 -17.87 -4.23
CA LEU A 117 8.89 -18.76 -5.15
C LEU A 117 7.37 -18.75 -4.85
N PHE A 118 6.99 -18.82 -3.58
CA PHE A 118 5.59 -18.80 -3.17
C PHE A 118 4.88 -17.50 -3.59
N THR A 119 5.45 -16.34 -3.27
CA THR A 119 4.88 -15.04 -3.68
C THR A 119 4.87 -14.86 -5.21
N ALA A 120 5.88 -15.38 -5.91
CA ALA A 120 5.94 -15.36 -7.36
C ALA A 120 4.82 -16.20 -7.99
N LEU A 121 4.53 -17.39 -7.45
CA LEU A 121 3.42 -18.23 -7.92
C LEU A 121 2.06 -17.52 -7.75
N ILE A 122 1.84 -16.85 -6.61
CA ILE A 122 0.62 -16.04 -6.40
C ILE A 122 0.55 -14.91 -7.43
N CYS A 123 1.65 -14.19 -7.64
CA CYS A 123 1.72 -13.08 -8.60
C CYS A 123 1.44 -13.57 -10.03
N ILE A 124 2.03 -14.69 -10.45
CA ILE A 124 1.78 -15.31 -11.76
C ILE A 124 0.30 -15.67 -11.91
N GLY A 125 -0.33 -16.23 -10.88
CA GLY A 125 -1.76 -16.49 -10.87
C GLY A 125 -2.60 -15.23 -11.11
N CYS A 126 -2.27 -14.13 -10.45
CA CYS A 126 -2.92 -12.83 -10.67
C CYS A 126 -2.69 -12.30 -12.09
N VAL A 127 -1.49 -12.45 -12.65
CA VAL A 127 -1.18 -12.00 -14.02
C VAL A 127 -1.98 -12.81 -15.05
N ILE A 128 -2.16 -14.12 -14.84
CA ILE A 128 -2.93 -14.98 -15.76
C ILE A 128 -4.40 -14.55 -15.85
N ILE A 129 -4.98 -14.03 -14.76
CA ILE A 129 -6.35 -13.49 -14.77
C ILE A 129 -6.49 -12.34 -15.78
N GLY A 130 -5.43 -11.55 -16.00
CA GLY A 130 -5.35 -10.53 -17.06
C GLY A 130 -6.33 -9.35 -16.92
N ASN A 131 -7.12 -9.28 -15.85
CA ASN A 131 -8.13 -8.26 -15.64
C ASN A 131 -7.83 -7.43 -14.38
N LEU A 132 -7.32 -6.21 -14.60
CA LEU A 132 -6.99 -5.27 -13.52
C LEU A 132 -8.20 -4.81 -12.72
N ASP A 133 -9.39 -4.77 -13.33
CA ASP A 133 -10.61 -4.31 -12.68
C ASP A 133 -11.12 -5.31 -11.63
N LEU A 134 -10.73 -6.58 -11.73
CA LEU A 134 -10.99 -7.61 -10.72
C LEU A 134 -9.91 -7.65 -9.63
N ILE A 135 -8.65 -7.39 -10.01
CA ILE A 135 -7.50 -7.48 -9.10
C ILE A 135 -7.43 -6.26 -8.17
N THR A 136 -7.69 -5.07 -8.70
CA THR A 136 -7.62 -3.79 -7.98
C THR A 136 -8.48 -3.77 -6.70
N PRO A 137 -9.80 -4.09 -6.76
CA PRO A 137 -10.61 -4.11 -5.55
C PRO A 137 -10.08 -5.13 -4.55
N THR A 138 -9.71 -6.34 -5.00
CA THR A 138 -9.17 -7.39 -4.13
C THR A 138 -7.93 -6.93 -3.34
N ILE A 139 -6.97 -6.26 -4.01
CA ILE A 139 -5.77 -5.72 -3.36
C ILE A 139 -6.13 -4.62 -2.36
N THR A 140 -7.02 -3.70 -2.73
CA THR A 140 -7.47 -2.61 -1.85
C THR A 140 -8.05 -3.17 -0.54
N MET A 141 -8.76 -4.29 -0.58
CA MET A 141 -9.37 -4.92 0.60
C MET A 141 -8.33 -5.44 1.58
N PHE A 142 -7.29 -6.12 1.07
CA PHE A 142 -6.18 -6.57 1.91
C PHE A 142 -5.40 -5.40 2.54
N PHE A 143 -5.18 -4.31 1.81
CA PHE A 143 -4.54 -3.11 2.37
C PHE A 143 -5.41 -2.42 3.42
N LEU A 144 -6.71 -2.26 3.17
CA LEU A 144 -7.64 -1.66 4.12
C LEU A 144 -7.77 -2.50 5.39
N LEU A 145 -7.81 -3.82 5.28
CA LEU A 145 -7.80 -4.72 6.43
C LEU A 145 -6.51 -4.56 7.26
N CYS A 146 -5.36 -4.44 6.61
CA CYS A 146 -4.10 -4.19 7.29
C CYS A 146 -4.11 -2.84 8.04
N TYR A 147 -4.58 -1.77 7.38
CA TYR A 147 -4.73 -0.45 8.02
C TYR A 147 -5.74 -0.47 9.17
N ALA A 148 -6.86 -1.18 9.02
CA ALA A 148 -7.84 -1.39 10.09
C ALA A 148 -7.20 -2.12 11.28
N GLY A 149 -6.44 -3.19 11.03
CA GLY A 149 -5.75 -3.95 12.08
C GLY A 149 -4.73 -3.12 12.85
N VAL A 150 -3.92 -2.32 12.15
CA VAL A 150 -2.94 -1.41 12.80
C VAL A 150 -3.65 -0.34 13.63
N ASN A 151 -4.67 0.30 13.08
CA ASN A 151 -5.43 1.35 13.77
C ASN A 151 -6.18 0.80 15.00
N LEU A 152 -6.82 -0.37 14.86
CA LEU A 152 -7.50 -1.03 15.97
C LEU A 152 -6.52 -1.46 17.06
N SER A 153 -5.35 -1.98 16.69
CA SER A 153 -4.30 -2.35 17.66
C SER A 153 -3.85 -1.13 18.46
N CYS A 154 -3.57 0.01 17.80
CA CYS A 154 -3.21 1.25 18.49
C CYS A 154 -4.32 1.72 19.45
N PHE A 155 -5.58 1.69 19.00
CA PHE A 155 -6.73 2.05 19.84
C PHE A 155 -6.87 1.13 21.05
N LEU A 156 -6.75 -0.19 20.88
CA LEU A 156 -6.85 -1.15 21.98
C LEU A 156 -5.70 -0.99 22.99
N LEU A 157 -4.48 -0.72 22.51
CA LEU A 157 -3.33 -0.49 23.39
C LEU A 157 -3.48 0.80 24.21
N ASP A 158 -4.06 1.86 23.62
CA ASP A 158 -4.41 3.10 24.35
C ASP A 158 -5.58 2.88 25.33
N LEU A 159 -6.60 2.11 24.94
CA LEU A 159 -7.79 1.87 25.78
C LEU A 159 -7.50 0.96 26.98
N LEU A 160 -6.62 -0.02 26.80
CA LEU A 160 -6.24 -0.99 27.82
C LEU A 160 -5.07 -0.53 28.70
N ASP A 161 -4.53 0.67 28.48
CA ASP A 161 -3.37 1.22 29.20
C ASP A 161 -2.21 0.21 29.28
N ALA A 162 -1.86 -0.39 28.13
CA ALA A 162 -0.80 -1.40 28.09
C ALA A 162 0.53 -0.82 28.61
N PRO A 163 1.22 -1.47 29.58
CA PRO A 163 2.34 -0.87 30.31
C PRO A 163 3.56 -0.51 29.42
N SER A 164 3.72 -1.20 28.29
CA SER A 164 4.77 -0.95 27.29
C SER A 164 4.42 0.16 26.29
N TRP A 165 3.16 0.62 26.25
CA TRP A 165 2.68 1.55 25.24
C TRP A 165 2.76 3.00 25.74
N ARG A 166 3.64 3.81 25.14
CA ARG A 166 3.83 5.23 25.47
C ARG A 166 4.11 6.06 24.20
N PRO A 167 3.08 6.39 23.40
CA PRO A 167 3.25 7.12 22.16
C PRO A 167 3.83 8.52 22.43
N ARG A 168 5.02 8.80 21.89
CA ARG A 168 5.72 10.10 22.06
C ARG A 168 5.35 11.14 21.00
N TRP A 169 4.54 10.76 20.01
CA TRP A 169 4.18 11.64 18.90
C TRP A 169 3.07 12.62 19.30
N LYS A 170 3.27 13.92 19.03
CA LYS A 170 2.40 15.01 19.52
C LYS A 170 0.95 14.96 19.04
N TYR A 171 0.71 14.40 17.84
CA TYR A 171 -0.62 14.35 17.22
C TYR A 171 -1.30 12.98 17.36
N HIS A 172 -0.76 12.10 18.20
CA HIS A 172 -1.37 10.81 18.48
C HIS A 172 -2.55 10.99 19.44
N HIS A 173 -3.73 10.49 19.07
CA HIS A 173 -4.91 10.45 19.95
C HIS A 173 -5.72 9.19 19.63
N TRP A 174 -6.23 8.51 20.66
CA TRP A 174 -6.97 7.25 20.55
C TRP A 174 -8.17 7.35 19.59
N SER A 175 -8.86 8.50 19.59
CA SER A 175 -10.02 8.72 18.73
C SER A 175 -9.66 8.75 17.24
N LEU A 176 -8.47 9.24 16.88
CA LEU A 176 -8.02 9.26 15.49
C LEU A 176 -7.78 7.84 14.98
N SER A 177 -7.21 6.97 15.83
CA SER A 177 -7.03 5.55 15.53
C SER A 177 -8.38 4.83 15.41
N LEU A 178 -9.35 5.11 16.29
CA LEU A 178 -10.69 4.52 16.19
C LEU A 178 -11.41 4.95 14.90
N VAL A 179 -11.41 6.24 14.57
CA VAL A 179 -12.00 6.77 13.34
C VAL A 179 -11.32 6.15 12.12
N GLY A 180 -9.99 6.04 12.12
CA GLY A 180 -9.24 5.37 11.05
C GLY A 180 -9.64 3.90 10.88
N ALA A 181 -9.78 3.15 11.98
CA ALA A 181 -10.23 1.76 11.93
C ALA A 181 -11.65 1.64 11.35
N LEU A 182 -12.58 2.50 11.80
CA LEU A 182 -13.96 2.51 11.30
C LEU A 182 -14.03 2.87 9.81
N LEU A 183 -13.26 3.86 9.35
CA LEU A 183 -13.20 4.22 7.93
C LEU A 183 -12.64 3.07 7.07
N CYS A 184 -11.61 2.38 7.55
CA CYS A 184 -11.02 1.24 6.85
C CYS A 184 -11.95 0.01 6.80
N VAL A 185 -12.88 -0.14 7.75
CA VAL A 185 -13.88 -1.22 7.75
C VAL A 185 -15.16 -0.84 7.00
N GLY A 186 -15.54 0.44 7.00
CA GLY A 186 -16.75 0.92 6.30
C GLY A 186 -16.59 1.02 4.78
N THR A 187 -15.46 1.52 4.30
CA THR A 187 -15.15 1.64 2.85
C THR A 187 -15.20 0.33 2.05
N PRO A 188 -14.70 -0.82 2.55
CA PRO A 188 -14.79 -2.07 1.82
C PRO A 188 -16.23 -2.60 1.72
N PHE A 189 -17.07 -2.35 2.73
CA PHE A 189 -18.47 -2.76 2.75
C PHE A 189 -19.27 -2.14 1.59
N ASP A 190 -19.10 -0.83 1.37
CA ASP A 190 -19.73 -0.15 0.22
C ASP A 190 -19.19 -0.64 -1.12
N SER A 191 -17.87 -0.84 -1.21
CA SER A 191 -17.23 -1.26 -2.46
C SER A 191 -17.65 -2.66 -2.91
N TYR A 192 -17.76 -3.61 -1.98
CA TYR A 192 -18.26 -4.96 -2.30
C TYR A 192 -19.76 -4.97 -2.63
N HIS A 193 -20.55 -4.13 -1.96
CA HIS A 193 -21.98 -4.00 -2.26
C HIS A 193 -22.20 -3.48 -3.69
N PHE A 194 -21.41 -2.48 -4.11
CA PHE A 194 -21.48 -1.91 -5.47
C PHE A 194 -20.98 -2.85 -6.58
N ILE A 195 -20.06 -3.78 -6.26
CA ILE A 195 -19.52 -4.75 -7.22
C ILE A 195 -20.43 -5.99 -7.35
N CYS A 196 -21.03 -6.46 -6.25
CA CYS A 196 -21.93 -7.62 -6.27
C CYS A 196 -23.38 -7.30 -6.65
N HIS A 197 -23.80 -6.03 -6.51
CA HIS A 197 -25.11 -5.55 -6.92
C HIS A 197 -24.96 -4.27 -7.77
N PRO A 198 -24.79 -4.42 -9.10
CA PRO A 198 -24.88 -3.29 -10.04
C PRO A 198 -26.31 -2.75 -10.16
#